data_AF-A0A1U7IZQ4-F1
#
_entry.id   AF-A0A1U7IZQ4-F1
#
_cell.length_a   1.000
_cell.length_b   1.000
_cell.length_c   1.000
_cell.angle_alpha   90.00
_cell.angle_beta   90.00
_cell.angle_gamma   90.00
#
_symmetry.space_group_name_H-M   'P 1'
#
loop_
_entity.id
_entity.type
_entity.pdbx_description
1 polymer ?
#
loop_
_entity_poly.entity_id
_entity_poly.type
_entity_poly.pdbx_seq_one_letter_code
_entity_poly.pdbx_strand_id
1 'polypeptide(L)' 'MQTAKTDLNEISADIYQLLVTIIRSAPQNAAAEVFDLLGRLDPEDKRQLWRWLDQRDRNLKQWLTNQGKQRRTV' A
#
# COMPACT_ATOMS: atom_id res chain seq x y z
N MET A 1 -23.21 -25.50 3.00
CA MET A 1 -23.02 -24.07 2.65
C MET A 1 -21.80 -23.61 3.43
N GLN A 2 -20.62 -23.66 2.82
CA GLN A 2 -19.37 -23.25 3.48
C GLN A 2 -19.42 -21.73 3.66
N THR A 3 -19.35 -21.31 4.91
CA THR A 3 -19.12 -19.93 5.31
C THR A 3 -17.94 -19.40 4.52
N ALA A 4 -18.14 -18.29 3.82
CA ALA A 4 -17.07 -17.51 3.21
C ALA A 4 -16.14 -17.11 4.36
N LYS A 5 -15.12 -17.93 4.61
CA LYS A 5 -13.87 -17.45 5.15
C LYS A 5 -13.39 -16.50 4.08
N THR A 6 -13.78 -15.23 4.20
CA THR A 6 -13.10 -14.17 3.47
C THR A 6 -11.67 -14.30 3.94
N ASP A 7 -10.86 -14.96 3.11
CA ASP A 7 -9.45 -15.17 3.39
C ASP A 7 -8.92 -13.77 3.71
N LEU A 8 -8.28 -13.59 4.87
CA LEU A 8 -7.74 -12.28 5.24
C LEU A 8 -6.85 -11.71 4.10
N ASN A 9 -6.29 -12.61 3.28
CA ASN A 9 -5.60 -12.33 2.03
C ASN A 9 -6.44 -11.65 0.95
N GLU A 10 -7.72 -11.96 0.79
CA GLU A 10 -8.61 -11.33 -0.20
C GLU A 10 -9.01 -9.92 0.22
N ILE A 11 -9.33 -9.70 1.51
CA ILE A 11 -9.59 -8.34 2.04
C ILE A 11 -8.34 -7.47 1.88
N SER A 12 -7.17 -8.04 2.17
CA SER A 12 -5.89 -7.36 1.99
C SER A 12 -5.62 -7.03 0.52
N ALA A 13 -5.91 -7.96 -0.40
CA ALA A 13 -5.75 -7.74 -1.84
C ALA A 13 -6.62 -6.61 -2.38
N ASP A 14 -7.84 -6.47 -1.88
CA ASP A 14 -8.77 -5.40 -2.27
C ASP A 14 -8.26 -4.04 -1.77
N ILE A 15 -7.82 -3.98 -0.51
CA ILE A 15 -7.16 -2.79 0.06
C ILE A 15 -5.90 -2.43 -0.74
N TYR A 16 -5.10 -3.42 -1.15
CA TYR A 16 -3.92 -3.18 -1.98
C TYR A 16 -4.27 -2.65 -3.37
N GLN A 17 -5.33 -3.17 -4.00
CA GLN A 17 -5.81 -2.66 -5.29
C GLN A 17 -6.34 -1.23 -5.20
N LEU A 18 -7.09 -0.91 -4.14
CA LEU A 18 -7.56 0.43 -3.86
C LEU A 18 -6.38 1.39 -3.67
N LEU A 19 -5.40 1.04 -2.84
CA LEU A 19 -4.19 1.85 -2.63
C LEU A 19 -3.45 2.11 -3.94
N VAL A 20 -3.24 1.08 -4.77
CA VAL A 20 -2.56 1.21 -6.07
C VAL A 20 -3.33 2.13 -7.00
N THR A 21 -4.65 2.01 -7.05
CA THR A 21 -5.52 2.83 -7.90
C THR A 21 -5.46 4.29 -7.47
N ILE A 22 -5.53 4.57 -6.17
CA ILE A 22 -5.46 5.92 -5.61
C ILE A 22 -4.08 6.54 -5.91
N ILE A 23 -2.99 5.79 -5.73
CA ILE A 23 -1.63 6.27 -6.04
C ILE A 23 -1.47 6.58 -7.52
N ARG A 24 -1.98 5.72 -8.41
CA ARG A 24 -1.88 5.92 -9.87
C ARG A 24 -2.72 7.09 -10.36
N SER A 25 -3.89 7.34 -9.78
CA SER A 25 -4.78 8.42 -10.20
C SER A 25 -4.35 9.80 -9.70
N ALA A 26 -3.77 9.91 -8.50
CA ALA A 26 -3.43 11.22 -7.91
C ALA A 26 -2.16 11.17 -7.05
N PRO A 27 -0.97 10.87 -7.61
CA PRO A 27 0.23 10.56 -6.84
C PRO A 27 0.63 11.66 -5.84
N GLN A 28 0.39 12.93 -6.17
CA GLN A 28 0.85 14.08 -5.39
C GLN A 28 0.06 14.27 -4.07
N ASN A 29 -1.27 14.10 -4.11
CA ASN A 29 -2.12 14.18 -2.91
C ASN A 29 -2.28 12.81 -2.23
N ALA A 30 -2.27 11.72 -3.01
CA ALA A 30 -2.41 10.36 -2.51
C ALA A 30 -1.22 9.90 -1.66
N ALA A 31 0.00 10.40 -1.93
CA ALA A 31 1.16 10.04 -1.12
C ALA A 31 0.91 10.30 0.37
N ALA A 32 0.31 11.44 0.70
CA ALA A 32 0.09 11.85 2.08
C ALA A 32 -0.83 10.88 2.84
N GLU A 33 -1.98 10.60 2.24
CA GLU A 33 -2.98 9.68 2.80
C GLU A 33 -2.49 8.25 2.83
N VAL A 34 -1.81 7.79 1.77
CA VAL A 34 -1.23 6.44 1.72
C VAL A 34 -0.23 6.29 2.86
N PHE A 35 0.68 7.23 3.07
CA PHE A 35 1.61 7.15 4.20
C PHE A 35 0.93 7.19 5.57
N ASP A 36 -0.17 7.92 5.74
CA ASP A 36 -0.96 7.92 6.98
C ASP A 36 -1.60 6.55 7.22
N LEU A 37 -2.21 5.97 6.18
CA LEU A 37 -2.79 4.63 6.18
C LEU A 37 -1.74 3.56 6.44
N LEU A 38 -0.59 3.65 5.78
CA LEU A 38 0.58 2.82 6.07
C LEU A 38 1.01 3.00 7.51
N GLY A 39 1.03 4.22 8.03
CA GLY A 39 1.37 4.53 9.43
C GLY A 39 0.51 3.75 10.41
N ARG A 40 -0.80 3.66 10.14
CA ARG A 40 -1.81 2.95 10.95
C ARG A 40 -1.79 1.43 10.80
N LEU A 41 -1.24 0.89 9.71
CA LEU A 41 -1.12 -0.56 9.52
C LEU A 41 -0.13 -1.17 10.52
N ASP A 42 -0.48 -2.35 11.00
CA ASP A 42 0.39 -3.20 11.80
C ASP A 42 1.72 -3.49 11.08
N PRO A 43 2.81 -3.70 11.83
CA PRO A 43 4.13 -3.96 11.25
C PRO A 43 4.21 -5.24 10.43
N GLU A 44 3.25 -6.17 10.60
CA GLU A 44 3.15 -7.38 9.80
C GLU A 44 2.49 -7.11 8.44
N ASP A 45 1.37 -6.40 8.41
CA ASP A 45 0.70 -5.95 7.18
C ASP A 45 1.57 -5.03 6.34
N LYS A 46 2.28 -4.08 6.99
CA LYS A 46 3.31 -3.28 6.29
C LYS A 46 4.32 -4.18 5.58
N ARG A 47 4.83 -5.22 6.23
CA ARG A 47 5.81 -6.15 5.63
C ARG A 47 5.20 -6.95 4.48
N GLN A 48 3.95 -7.39 4.61
CA GLN A 48 3.25 -8.06 3.52
C GLN A 48 3.05 -7.15 2.31
N LEU A 49 2.62 -5.90 2.54
CA LEU A 49 2.51 -4.90 1.48
C LEU A 49 3.85 -4.66 0.79
N TRP A 50 4.94 -4.47 1.55
CA TRP A 50 6.26 -4.25 0.96
C TRP A 50 6.73 -5.44 0.12
N ARG A 51 6.41 -6.68 0.52
CA ARG A 51 6.67 -7.88 -0.29
C ARG A 51 5.79 -7.94 -1.53
N TRP A 52 4.50 -7.62 -1.39
CA TRP A 52 3.56 -7.59 -2.50
C TRP A 52 3.99 -6.56 -3.56
N LEU A 53 4.37 -5.36 -3.12
CA LEU A 53 4.90 -4.30 -3.99
C LEU A 53 6.20 -4.71 -4.68
N ASP A 54 7.08 -5.42 -3.98
CA ASP A 54 8.32 -5.94 -4.56
C ASP A 54 8.06 -6.95 -5.68
N GLN A 55 7.05 -7.81 -5.52
CA GLN A 55 6.70 -8.85 -6.50
C GLN A 55 5.82 -8.35 -7.65
N ARG A 56 4.85 -7.47 -7.39
CA ARG A 56 3.87 -7.02 -8.40
C ARG A 56 4.23 -5.71 -9.07
N ASP A 57 4.77 -4.73 -8.33
CA ASP A 57 4.88 -3.36 -8.85
C ASP A 57 6.08 -2.61 -8.26
N ARG A 58 7.27 -2.98 -8.76
CA ARG A 58 8.56 -2.44 -8.31
C ARG A 58 8.69 -0.93 -8.51
N ASN A 59 7.99 -0.39 -9.53
CA ASN A 59 7.92 1.05 -9.79
C ASN A 59 7.16 1.77 -8.68
N LEU A 60 6.04 1.19 -8.21
CA LEU A 60 5.27 1.74 -7.10
C LEU A 60 6.06 1.73 -5.79
N LYS A 61 6.82 0.65 -5.55
CA LYS A 61 7.76 0.55 -4.42
C LYS A 61 8.81 1.66 -4.46
N GLN A 62 9.45 1.87 -5.61
CA GLN A 62 10.43 2.94 -5.83
C GLN A 62 9.80 4.33 -5.61
N TRP A 63 8.61 4.55 -6.16
CA TRP A 63 7.87 5.78 -6.00
C TRP A 63 7.56 6.06 -4.53
N LEU A 64 6.99 5.11 -3.80
CA LEU A 64 6.76 5.22 -2.35
C LEU A 64 8.05 5.53 -1.60
N THR A 65 9.14 4.83 -1.92
CA THR A 65 10.44 5.08 -1.27
C THR A 65 10.95 6.51 -1.52
N ASN A 66 10.81 7.03 -2.75
CA ASN A 66 11.18 8.40 -3.08
C ASN A 66 10.28 9.44 -2.41
N GLN A 67 8.96 9.22 -2.39
CA GLN A 67 8.02 10.10 -1.70
C GLN A 67 8.30 10.16 -0.20
N GLY A 68 8.62 9.02 0.43
CA GLY A 68 8.99 8.97 1.84
C GLY A 68 10.28 9.74 2.16
N LYS A 69 11.26 9.75 1.24
CA LYS A 69 12.46 10.58 1.35
C LYS A 69 12.16 12.06 1.18
N GLN A 70 11.33 12.43 0.21
CA GLN A 70 10.95 13.82 -0.04
C GLN A 70 10.24 14.47 1.16
N ARG A 71 9.39 13.72 1.88
CA ARG A 71 8.75 14.21 3.12
C ARG A 71 9.70 14.41 4.29
N ARG A 72 10.91 13.82 4.26
CA ARG A 72 11.91 13.93 5.34
C ARG A 72 12.86 15.11 5.16
N THR A 73 12.82 15.76 3.99
CA THR A 73 13.71 16.86 3.59
C THR A 73 13.03 18.24 3.68
N VAL A 74 11.72 18.29 4.01
CA VAL A 74 10.97 19.53 4.28
C VAL A 74 10.85 19.80 5.76
#